data_AF-A0A348FZD3-F1
#
_entry.id   AF-A0A348FZD3-F1
#
_cell.length_a   1.000
_cell.length_b   1.000
_cell.length_c   1.000
_cell.angle_alpha   90.00
_cell.angle_beta   90.00
_cell.angle_gamma   90.00
#
_symmetry.space_group_name_H-M   'P 1'
#
loop_
_entity.id
_entity.type
_entity.pdbx_description
1 polymer ?
#
loop_
_entity_poly.entity_id
_entity_poly.type
_entity_poly.pdbx_seq_one_letter_code
_entity_poly.pdbx_strand_id
1 'polypeptide(L)'
;MLAGKMNPSRPKTDWTPRIVSDYRALVQCLRDRKDDLGISLLELDERSGLQVGYSGKLLGAGMVRTLGPLSMGLMLGALGLELMVVERGSAVVNPARDRALALHREGLSARAISKALRVNRSTVQLWLRGGRHWRKDTK
;
A
#
# COMPACT_ATOMS: atom_id res chain seq x y z
N MET A 1 -29.86 -15.47 -17.18
CA MET A 1 -28.49 -15.87 -16.79
C MET A 1 -27.52 -15.06 -17.63
N LEU A 2 -26.87 -14.04 -17.06
CA LEU A 2 -25.87 -13.23 -17.77
C LEU A 2 -24.52 -13.93 -17.63
N ALA A 3 -24.12 -14.65 -18.68
CA ALA A 3 -22.77 -15.17 -18.79
C ALA A 3 -21.78 -14.00 -18.79
N GLY A 4 -20.86 -13.99 -17.83
CA GLY A 4 -19.82 -12.98 -17.71
C GLY A 4 -19.02 -12.92 -19.01
N LYS A 5 -19.07 -11.77 -19.68
CA LYS A 5 -18.22 -11.50 -20.84
C LYS A 5 -16.78 -11.55 -20.36
N MET A 6 -16.10 -12.63 -20.73
CA MET A 6 -14.66 -12.81 -20.65
C MET A 6 -13.99 -11.56 -21.26
N ASN A 7 -13.26 -10.82 -20.43
CA ASN A 7 -12.54 -9.61 -20.82
C ASN A 7 -11.59 -9.97 -21.99
N PRO A 8 -11.66 -9.28 -23.15
CA PRO A 8 -10.82 -9.62 -24.29
C PRO A 8 -9.35 -9.64 -23.87
N SER A 9 -8.70 -10.77 -24.18
CA SER A 9 -7.29 -11.03 -23.88
C SER A 9 -6.45 -9.84 -24.30
N ARG A 10 -6.02 -9.06 -23.30
CA ARG A 10 -5.02 -8.01 -23.45
C ARG A 10 -3.81 -8.62 -24.15
N PRO A 11 -3.20 -7.95 -25.14
CA PRO A 11 -1.98 -8.45 -25.75
C PRO A 11 -0.99 -8.82 -24.65
N LYS A 12 -0.35 -9.99 -24.77
CA LYS A 12 0.78 -10.39 -23.92
C LYS A 12 1.94 -9.45 -24.23
N THR A 13 1.89 -8.24 -23.69
CA THR A 13 3.07 -7.40 -23.50
C THR A 13 3.99 -8.09 -22.50
N ASP A 14 5.29 -7.89 -22.61
CA ASP A 14 6.25 -8.35 -21.60
C ASP A 14 6.05 -7.55 -20.32
N TRP A 15 5.16 -8.01 -19.44
CA TRP A 15 4.95 -7.40 -18.13
C TRP A 15 6.17 -7.71 -17.27
N THR A 16 6.88 -6.68 -16.82
CA THR A 16 7.92 -6.84 -15.79
C THR A 16 7.31 -6.48 -14.43
N PRO A 17 6.81 -7.47 -13.65
CA PRO A 17 6.15 -7.19 -12.39
C PRO A 17 7.17 -6.67 -11.36
N ARG A 18 6.76 -5.68 -10.57
CA ARG A 18 7.50 -5.22 -9.38
C ARG A 18 6.81 -5.75 -8.14
N ILE A 19 7.54 -6.49 -7.30
CA ILE A 19 7.01 -6.99 -6.03
C ILE A 19 7.01 -5.86 -5.01
N VAL A 20 5.81 -5.46 -4.58
CA VAL A 20 5.61 -4.48 -3.51
C VAL A 20 4.81 -5.14 -2.38
N SER A 21 5.37 -5.15 -1.17
CA SER A 21 4.75 -5.81 -0.01
C SER A 21 4.19 -4.84 1.03
N ASP A 22 4.42 -3.55 0.86
CA ASP A 22 3.95 -2.52 1.76
C ASP A 22 3.72 -1.18 1.02
N TYR A 23 3.14 -0.22 1.74
CA TYR A 23 2.80 1.08 1.19
C TYR A 23 4.02 1.91 0.75
N ARG A 24 5.17 1.78 1.44
CA ARG A 24 6.39 2.52 1.07
C ARG A 24 6.97 1.97 -0.22
N ALA A 25 7.03 0.65 -0.36
CA ALA A 25 7.44 -0.02 -1.59
C ALA A 25 6.52 0.36 -2.76
N LEU A 26 5.20 0.45 -2.51
CA LEU A 26 4.25 0.93 -3.51
C LEU A 26 4.56 2.38 -3.93
N VAL A 27 4.71 3.31 -2.98
CA VAL A 27 5.02 4.72 -3.30
C VAL A 27 6.34 4.84 -4.07
N GLN A 28 7.36 4.08 -3.69
CA GLN A 28 8.64 4.07 -4.40
C GLN A 28 8.48 3.54 -5.83
N CYS A 29 7.74 2.45 -6.02
CA CYS A 29 7.42 1.92 -7.34
C CYS A 29 6.73 2.96 -8.24
N LEU A 30 5.82 3.77 -7.71
CA LEU A 30 5.18 4.86 -8.46
C LEU A 30 6.17 5.98 -8.82
N ARG A 31 7.11 6.32 -7.93
CA ARG A 31 8.16 7.32 -8.19
C ARG A 31 9.10 6.86 -9.29
N ASP A 32 9.61 5.64 -9.15
CA ASP A 32 10.51 5.04 -10.14
C ASP A 32 9.81 5.00 -11.51
N ARG A 33 8.51 4.65 -11.57
CA ARG A 33 7.76 4.68 -12.83
C ARG A 33 7.61 6.09 -13.40
N LYS A 34 7.37 7.10 -12.56
CA LYS A 34 7.33 8.51 -12.98
C LYS A 34 8.69 8.93 -13.56
N ASP A 35 9.78 8.49 -12.94
CA ASP A 35 11.15 8.75 -13.40
C ASP A 35 11.44 8.01 -14.72
N ASP A 36 11.02 6.75 -14.87
CA ASP A 36 11.11 5.97 -16.12
C ASP A 36 10.36 6.65 -17.28
N LEU A 37 9.26 7.34 -16.99
CA LEU A 37 8.49 8.12 -17.96
C LEU A 37 9.09 9.49 -18.26
N GLY A 38 10.07 9.95 -17.47
CA GLY A 38 10.70 11.26 -17.63
C GLY A 38 9.77 12.45 -17.33
N ILE A 39 8.69 12.25 -16.56
CA ILE A 39 7.69 13.29 -16.31
C ILE A 39 7.86 13.98 -14.95
N SER A 40 7.44 15.23 -14.89
CA SER A 40 7.39 16.01 -13.65
C SER A 40 6.18 15.64 -12.80
N LEU A 41 6.16 16.09 -11.53
CA LEU A 41 4.96 15.94 -10.68
C LEU A 41 3.79 16.80 -11.17
N LEU A 42 4.10 17.94 -11.80
CA LEU A 42 3.08 18.83 -12.38
C LEU A 42 2.41 18.16 -13.58
N GLU A 43 3.20 17.56 -14.45
CA GLU A 43 2.67 16.81 -15.60
C GLU A 43 1.92 15.55 -15.15
N LEU A 44 2.33 14.95 -14.03
CA LEU A 44 1.57 13.85 -13.43
C LEU A 44 0.21 14.30 -12.88
N ASP A 45 0.10 15.51 -12.31
CA ASP A 45 -1.19 16.08 -11.91
C ASP A 45 -2.10 16.26 -13.14
N GLU A 46 -1.57 16.80 -14.24
CA GLU A 46 -2.31 16.97 -15.50
C GLU A 46 -2.80 15.63 -16.06
N ARG A 47 -1.92 14.62 -16.16
CA ARG A 47 -2.26 13.29 -16.67
C ARG A 47 -3.27 12.55 -15.81
N SER A 48 -3.22 12.77 -14.49
CA SER A 48 -4.14 12.12 -13.54
C SER A 48 -5.46 12.88 -13.37
N GLY A 49 -5.57 14.10 -13.88
CA GLY A 49 -6.71 14.99 -13.62
C GLY A 49 -6.81 15.44 -12.16
N LEU A 50 -5.73 15.29 -11.39
CA LEU A 50 -5.67 15.75 -10.00
C LEU A 50 -5.43 17.26 -9.95
N GLN A 51 -5.81 17.89 -8.84
CA GLN A 51 -5.49 19.29 -8.59
C GLN A 51 -3.98 19.51 -8.64
N VAL A 52 -3.54 20.62 -9.24
CA VAL A 52 -2.13 21.04 -9.25
C VAL A 52 -1.49 20.96 -7.86
N GLY A 53 -0.34 20.30 -7.79
CA GLY A 53 0.45 20.05 -6.58
C GLY A 53 -0.03 18.87 -5.74
N TYR A 54 -1.07 18.14 -6.14
CA TYR A 54 -1.59 17.01 -5.36
C TYR A 54 -0.64 15.82 -5.39
N SER A 55 -0.07 15.50 -6.56
CA SER A 55 0.96 14.46 -6.72
C SER A 55 2.17 14.72 -5.84
N GLY A 56 2.55 15.99 -5.62
CA GLY A 56 3.60 16.36 -4.67
C GLY A 56 3.29 16.00 -3.22
N LYS A 57 2.01 16.07 -2.81
CA LYS A 57 1.57 15.66 -1.46
C LYS A 57 1.62 14.13 -1.27
N LEU A 58 1.50 13.37 -2.35
CA LEU A 58 1.49 11.91 -2.38
C LEU A 58 2.88 11.29 -2.60
N LEU A 59 3.66 11.84 -3.52
CA LEU A 59 4.93 11.26 -3.99
C LEU A 59 6.14 12.15 -3.70
N GLY A 60 5.98 13.40 -3.26
CA GLY A 60 7.10 14.28 -2.94
C GLY A 60 7.96 13.77 -1.77
N ALA A 61 9.18 14.30 -1.64
CA ALA A 61 10.12 13.93 -0.58
C ALA A 61 9.53 14.16 0.84
N GLY A 62 8.74 15.22 1.00
CA GLY A 62 8.01 15.54 2.22
C GLY A 62 6.57 15.05 2.23
N MET A 63 6.25 13.91 1.61
CA MET A 63 4.89 13.34 1.51
C MET A 63 4.05 13.60 2.76
N VAL A 64 2.97 14.39 2.59
CA VAL A 64 2.04 14.78 3.67
C VAL A 64 0.69 14.06 3.57
N ARG A 65 0.47 13.26 2.51
CA ARG A 65 -0.77 12.52 2.27
C ARG A 65 -0.49 11.09 1.82
N THR A 66 -1.45 10.21 2.08
CA THR A 66 -1.48 8.85 1.53
C THR A 66 -2.42 8.75 0.34
N LEU A 67 -2.23 7.74 -0.50
CA LEU A 67 -3.14 7.40 -1.59
C LEU A 67 -4.47 6.95 -0.99
N GLY A 68 -5.50 7.76 -1.19
CA GLY A 68 -6.89 7.37 -0.97
C GLY A 68 -7.45 6.58 -2.17
N PRO A 69 -8.66 6.01 -2.05
CA PRO A 69 -9.27 5.17 -3.09
C PRO A 69 -9.32 5.84 -4.48
N LEU A 70 -9.74 7.12 -4.54
CA LEU A 70 -9.79 7.87 -5.80
C LEU A 70 -8.39 8.12 -6.37
N SER A 71 -7.49 8.69 -5.57
CA SER A 71 -6.13 9.00 -6.02
C SER A 71 -5.35 7.75 -6.43
N MET A 72 -5.62 6.60 -5.82
CA MET A 72 -4.98 5.33 -6.20
C MET A 72 -5.28 4.99 -7.67
N GLY A 73 -6.56 5.01 -8.06
CA GLY A 73 -6.96 4.71 -9.43
C GLY A 73 -6.41 5.71 -10.44
N LEU A 74 -6.50 7.01 -10.13
CA LEU A 74 -6.01 8.07 -11.02
C LEU A 74 -4.49 8.01 -11.23
N MET A 75 -3.72 7.75 -10.17
CA MET A 75 -2.26 7.64 -10.25
C MET A 75 -1.82 6.40 -11.05
N LEU A 76 -2.49 5.26 -10.84
CA LEU A 76 -2.22 4.04 -11.61
C LEU A 76 -2.51 4.26 -13.10
N GLY A 77 -3.65 4.89 -13.43
CA GLY A 77 -4.00 5.24 -14.81
C GLY A 77 -2.98 6.19 -15.45
N ALA A 78 -2.61 7.27 -14.75
CA ALA A 78 -1.66 8.26 -15.26
C ALA A 78 -0.24 7.71 -15.48
N LEU A 79 0.17 6.71 -14.69
CA LEU A 79 1.48 6.05 -14.80
C LEU A 79 1.46 4.80 -15.69
N GLY A 80 0.29 4.41 -16.21
CA GLY A 80 0.10 3.19 -16.99
C GLY A 80 0.43 1.92 -16.20
N LEU A 81 0.11 1.90 -14.91
CA LEU A 81 0.38 0.79 -14.00
C LEU A 81 -0.91 0.06 -13.62
N GLU A 82 -0.75 -1.19 -13.23
CA GLU A 82 -1.81 -2.01 -12.63
C GLU A 82 -1.31 -2.71 -11.38
N LEU A 83 -2.25 -3.01 -10.48
CA LEU A 83 -1.98 -3.80 -9.29
C LEU A 83 -2.50 -5.23 -9.49
N MET A 84 -1.62 -6.19 -9.25
CA MET A 84 -1.96 -7.60 -9.18
C MET A 84 -1.87 -8.06 -7.72
N VAL A 85 -2.94 -8.67 -7.23
CA VAL A 85 -2.94 -9.32 -5.92
C VAL A 85 -2.47 -10.76 -6.12
N VAL A 86 -1.44 -11.14 -5.37
CA VAL A 86 -0.91 -12.50 -5.37
C VAL A 86 -1.00 -13.08 -3.98
N GLU A 87 -1.34 -14.37 -3.90
CA GLU A 87 -1.26 -15.09 -2.64
C GLU A 87 0.19 -15.22 -2.20
N ARG A 88 0.46 -14.87 -0.95
CA ARG A 88 1.74 -15.15 -0.31
C ARG A 88 1.67 -16.59 0.18
N GLY A 89 2.48 -17.48 -0.38
CA GLY A 89 2.58 -18.86 0.11
C GLY A 89 2.94 -18.88 1.60
N SER A 90 2.24 -19.72 2.38
CA SER A 90 2.24 -19.83 3.87
C SER A 90 1.22 -18.96 4.61
N ALA A 91 0.87 -19.41 5.83
CA ALA A 91 -0.23 -18.92 6.65
C ALA A 91 -0.33 -17.38 6.69
N VAL A 92 -1.56 -16.87 6.54
CA VAL A 92 -1.90 -15.44 6.57
C VAL A 92 -1.64 -14.89 7.97
N VAL A 93 -0.39 -14.53 8.25
CA VAL A 93 0.00 -13.89 9.51
C VAL A 93 0.62 -12.53 9.22
N ASN A 94 0.27 -11.54 10.03
CA ASN A 94 0.88 -10.23 9.96
C ASN A 94 2.30 -10.33 10.57
N PRO A 95 3.39 -10.27 9.78
CA PRO A 95 4.74 -10.50 10.28
C PRO A 95 5.16 -9.44 11.31
N ALA A 96 4.64 -8.21 11.20
CA ALA A 96 4.92 -7.16 12.17
C ALA A 96 4.26 -7.46 13.53
N ARG A 97 3.06 -8.06 13.53
CA ARG A 97 2.40 -8.53 14.75
C ARG A 97 3.20 -9.65 15.41
N ASP A 98 3.61 -10.67 14.64
CA ASP A 98 4.36 -11.80 15.20
C ASP A 98 5.70 -11.36 15.77
N ARG A 99 6.39 -10.47 15.05
CA ARG A 99 7.63 -9.88 15.56
C ARG A 99 7.40 -9.06 16.83
N ALA A 100 6.31 -8.30 16.91
CA ALA A 100 5.94 -7.57 18.12
C ALA A 100 5.71 -8.51 19.31
N LEU A 101 5.02 -9.65 19.11
CA LEU A 101 4.77 -10.64 20.15
C LEU A 101 6.05 -11.37 20.58
N ALA A 102 6.98 -11.63 19.65
CA ALA A 102 8.30 -12.18 19.98
C ALA A 102 9.13 -11.22 20.84
N LEU A 103 9.26 -9.95 20.41
CA LEU A 103 9.98 -8.92 21.16
C LEU A 103 9.36 -8.68 22.55
N HIS A 104 8.04 -8.78 22.68
CA HIS A 104 7.40 -8.64 23.97
C HIS A 104 7.72 -9.81 24.92
N ARG A 105 7.80 -11.04 24.40
CA ARG A 105 8.25 -12.22 25.15
C ARG A 105 9.73 -12.09 25.58
N GLU A 106 10.54 -11.40 24.78
CA GLU A 106 11.92 -11.02 25.11
C GLU A 106 12.00 -9.87 26.16
N GLY A 107 10.85 -9.39 26.67
CA GLY A 107 10.78 -8.38 27.74
C GLY A 107 10.75 -6.93 27.25
N LEU A 108 10.69 -6.67 25.93
CA LEU A 108 10.63 -5.30 25.44
C LEU A 108 9.28 -4.64 25.74
N SER A 109 9.34 -3.36 26.11
CA SER A 109 8.15 -2.53 26.28
C SER A 109 7.47 -2.22 24.94
N ALA A 110 6.16 -1.96 24.98
CA ALA A 110 5.40 -1.55 23.80
C ALA A 110 5.98 -0.29 23.10
N ARG A 111 6.65 0.60 23.85
CA ARG A 111 7.32 1.79 23.28
C ARG A 111 8.56 1.39 22.48
N ALA A 112 9.39 0.48 23.01
CA ALA A 112 10.57 -0.01 22.31
C ALA A 112 10.18 -0.77 21.04
N ILE A 113 9.15 -1.62 21.12
CA ILE A 113 8.61 -2.38 19.98
C ILE A 113 8.05 -1.44 18.90
N SER A 114 7.25 -0.44 19.29
CA SER A 114 6.71 0.57 18.36
C SER A 114 7.81 1.29 17.60
N LYS A 115 8.90 1.69 18.29
CA LYS A 115 10.06 2.33 17.67
C LYS A 115 10.79 1.37 16.72
N ALA A 116 11.02 0.13 17.14
CA ALA A 116 11.75 -0.86 16.35
C ALA A 116 11.01 -1.24 15.06
N LEU A 117 9.69 -1.41 15.13
CA LEU A 117 8.87 -1.86 13.99
C LEU A 117 8.31 -0.70 13.16
N ARG A 118 8.50 0.55 13.60
CA ARG A 118 7.88 1.75 13.00
C ARG A 118 6.36 1.64 12.87
N VAL A 119 5.74 1.01 13.87
CA VAL A 119 4.29 0.83 13.97
C VAL A 119 3.77 1.73 15.10
N ASN A 120 2.56 2.26 14.94
CA ASN A 120 1.93 3.07 15.99
C ASN A 120 1.85 2.29 17.32
N ARG A 121 2.17 2.95 18.43
CA ARG A 121 2.13 2.33 19.76
C ARG A 121 0.76 1.76 20.10
N SER A 122 -0.34 2.39 19.67
CA SER A 122 -1.71 1.89 19.90
C SER A 122 -1.95 0.57 19.16
N THR A 123 -1.43 0.43 17.95
CA THR A 123 -1.47 -0.82 17.17
C THR A 123 -0.67 -1.93 17.87
N VAL A 124 0.54 -1.62 18.36
CA VAL A 124 1.31 -2.57 19.16
C VAL A 124 0.54 -2.99 20.41
N GLN A 125 -0.02 -2.03 21.16
CA GLN A 125 -0.83 -2.33 22.35
C GLN A 125 -2.05 -3.19 22.01
N LEU A 126 -2.71 -2.96 20.88
CA LEU A 126 -3.82 -3.79 20.41
C LEU A 126 -3.38 -5.24 20.18
N TRP A 127 -2.22 -5.45 19.55
CA TRP A 127 -1.66 -6.78 19.31
C TRP A 127 -1.31 -7.49 20.62
N LEU A 128 -0.67 -6.80 21.57
CA LEU A 128 -0.29 -7.37 22.86
C LEU A 128 -1.51 -7.70 23.74
N ARG A 129 -2.61 -6.95 23.60
CA ARG A 129 -3.87 -7.18 24.30
C ARG A 129 -4.73 -8.31 23.70
N GLY A 130 -4.22 -9.03 22.70
CA GLY A 130 -4.93 -10.16 22.07
C GLY A 130 -5.98 -9.75 21.03
N GLY A 131 -6.07 -8.47 20.65
CA GLY A 131 -7.00 -7.97 19.62
C GLY A 131 -8.47 -8.11 20.02
N ARG A 132 -9.12 -7.04 20.49
CA ARG A 132 -10.58 -7.07 20.61
C ARG A 132 -11.20 -7.08 19.21
N HIS A 133 -11.82 -8.20 18.89
CA HIS A 133 -12.59 -8.45 17.68
C HIS A 133 -13.77 -7.47 17.64
N TRP A 134 -13.82 -6.60 16.62
CA TRP A 134 -15.00 -5.80 16.32
C TRP A 134 -16.04 -6.70 15.65
N ARG A 135 -16.90 -7.37 16.45
CA ARG A 135 -18.18 -7.86 15.92
C ARG A 135 -19.13 -6.67 15.86
N LYS A 136 -19.41 -6.19 14.64
CA LYS A 136 -20.69 -5.50 14.40
C LYS A 136 -21.73 -6.61 14.29
N ASP A 137 -22.35 -6.96 15.41
CA ASP A 137 -23.65 -7.61 15.37
C ASP A 137 -24.64 -6.53 14.89
N THR A 138 -24.82 -6.45 13.58
CA THR A 138 -25.92 -5.68 12.97
C THR A 138 -27.20 -6.48 13.16
N LYS A 139 -28.10 -5.94 13.99
CA LYS A 139 -29.53 -6.27 14.00
C LYS A 139 -30.17 -5.95 12.66
#